data_AF-A0A9D7SIB8-F1
#
_entry.id   AF-A0A9D7SIB8-F1
#
_cell.length_a   1.000
_cell.length_b   1.000
_cell.length_c   1.000
_cell.angle_alpha   90.00
_cell.angle_beta   90.00
_cell.angle_gamma   90.00
#
_symmetry.space_group_name_H-M   'P 1'
#
loop_
_entity.id
_entity.type
_entity.pdbx_description
1 polymer ?
#
loop_
_entity_poly.entity_id
_entity_poly.type
_entity_poly.pdbx_seq_one_letter_code
_entity_poly.pdbx_strand_id
1 'polypeptide(L)'
;MNRSSLPLAILLSLCPASAWAQVGIHIELGLPVAPPLVLIQPGIQVVEGFHEEVFFHRGWYWCRRPDGWYRARSPRARFVWVERHRVPGPLVRVPMGHYRNWHREGRPGEHRGVAPGHREERRHERREERREERRDERRREYRENRQPEGRDHHGHDPDRR
;
A
#
# COMPACT_ATOMS: atom_id res chain seq x y z
N MET A 1 -2.51 -91.40 -12.20
CA MET A 1 -3.70 -90.98 -11.42
C MET A 1 -3.49 -89.57 -10.88
N ASN A 2 -4.25 -88.63 -11.45
CA ASN A 2 -5.03 -87.61 -10.74
C ASN A 2 -4.23 -86.49 -10.03
N ARG A 3 -4.08 -85.32 -10.68
CA ARG A 3 -4.92 -84.11 -10.50
C ARG A 3 -4.67 -83.39 -9.17
N SER A 4 -4.09 -82.18 -9.24
CA SER A 4 -4.80 -80.92 -8.90
C SER A 4 -3.81 -79.76 -8.86
N SER A 5 -3.92 -78.91 -9.88
CA SER A 5 -3.28 -77.59 -9.93
C SER A 5 -3.99 -76.66 -8.95
N LEU A 6 -3.25 -76.07 -8.00
CA LEU A 6 -3.76 -75.00 -7.13
C LEU A 6 -3.56 -73.65 -7.83
N PRO A 7 -4.63 -72.87 -8.13
CA PRO A 7 -4.46 -71.50 -8.59
C PRO A 7 -4.12 -70.60 -7.38
N LEU A 8 -2.90 -70.09 -7.35
CA LEU A 8 -2.47 -69.04 -6.42
C LEU A 8 -3.15 -67.72 -6.83
N ALA A 9 -4.27 -67.41 -6.20
CA ALA A 9 -4.97 -66.15 -6.38
C ALA A 9 -4.13 -65.00 -5.79
N ILE A 10 -3.48 -64.23 -6.66
CA ILE A 10 -2.84 -62.96 -6.32
C ILE A 10 -3.95 -61.95 -6.07
N LEU A 11 -4.34 -61.78 -4.81
CA LEU A 11 -5.17 -60.67 -4.36
C LEU A 11 -4.28 -59.42 -4.30
N LEU A 12 -4.19 -58.74 -5.44
CA LEU A 12 -3.56 -57.43 -5.56
C LEU A 12 -4.42 -56.43 -4.78
N SER A 13 -4.09 -56.27 -3.48
CA SER A 13 -4.70 -55.28 -2.60
C SER A 13 -4.48 -53.88 -3.19
N LEU A 14 -5.49 -53.37 -3.91
CA LEU A 14 -5.61 -51.96 -4.24
C LEU A 14 -5.79 -51.19 -2.93
N CYS A 15 -4.67 -50.81 -2.32
CA CYS A 15 -4.68 -49.78 -1.29
C CYS A 15 -5.08 -48.48 -2.01
N PRO A 16 -6.21 -47.84 -1.68
CA PRO A 16 -6.46 -46.48 -2.15
C PRO A 16 -5.37 -45.62 -1.53
N ALA A 17 -4.35 -45.27 -2.31
CA ALA A 17 -3.46 -44.19 -1.94
C ALA A 17 -4.33 -42.95 -1.86
N SER A 18 -4.65 -42.51 -0.63
CA SER A 18 -5.25 -41.21 -0.41
C SER A 18 -4.24 -40.17 -0.88
N ALA A 19 -4.32 -39.80 -2.16
CA ALA A 19 -3.64 -38.64 -2.67
C ALA A 19 -4.32 -37.45 -2.01
N TRP A 20 -3.68 -36.89 -0.98
CA TRP A 20 -4.05 -35.59 -0.45
C TRP A 20 -3.82 -34.62 -1.60
N ALA A 21 -4.89 -34.30 -2.34
CA ALA A 21 -4.86 -33.25 -3.33
C ALA A 21 -4.51 -31.97 -2.58
N GLN A 22 -3.23 -31.63 -2.59
CA GLN A 22 -2.77 -30.32 -2.16
C GLN A 22 -3.43 -29.36 -3.15
N VAL A 23 -4.56 -28.77 -2.75
CA VAL A 23 -5.12 -27.61 -3.44
C VAL A 23 -4.07 -26.53 -3.28
N GLY A 24 -3.12 -26.50 -4.21
CA GLY A 24 -2.03 -25.57 -4.26
C GLY A 24 -2.60 -24.21 -4.60
N ILE A 25 -3.12 -23.51 -3.60
CA ILE A 25 -3.44 -22.09 -3.75
C ILE A 25 -2.08 -21.41 -3.86
N HIS A 26 -1.71 -21.11 -5.11
CA HIS A 26 -0.48 -20.44 -5.46
C HIS A 26 -0.79 -18.98 -5.70
N ILE A 27 -0.16 -18.10 -4.93
CA ILE A 27 -0.28 -16.65 -5.13
C ILE A 27 1.05 -16.09 -5.61
N GLU A 28 0.98 -15.17 -6.56
CA GLU A 28 2.12 -14.35 -6.95
C GLU A 28 2.01 -13.02 -6.23
N LEU A 29 2.87 -12.83 -5.24
CA LEU A 29 3.05 -11.53 -4.61
C LEU A 29 4.08 -10.83 -5.48
N GLY A 30 3.67 -9.76 -6.18
CA GLY A 30 4.52 -9.00 -7.11
C GLY A 30 5.65 -8.24 -6.40
N LEU A 31 6.46 -8.95 -5.62
CA LEU A 31 7.58 -8.41 -4.88
C LEU A 31 8.71 -8.03 -5.86
N PRO A 32 9.44 -6.93 -5.59
CA PRO A 32 10.61 -6.56 -6.38
C PRO A 32 11.73 -7.62 -6.26
N VAL A 33 12.69 -7.61 -7.19
CA VAL A 33 13.81 -8.58 -7.22
C VAL A 33 14.60 -8.60 -5.91
N ALA A 34 14.79 -7.42 -5.33
CA ALA A 34 15.43 -7.22 -4.05
C ALA A 34 14.47 -6.43 -3.14
N PRO A 35 13.57 -7.12 -2.41
CA PRO A 35 12.68 -6.46 -1.48
C PRO A 35 13.49 -5.79 -0.36
N PRO A 36 13.17 -4.54 0.02
CA PRO A 36 13.79 -3.92 1.18
C PRO A 36 13.36 -4.70 2.42
N LEU A 37 14.31 -5.43 3.01
CA LEU A 37 14.08 -6.22 4.22
C LEU A 37 14.53 -5.44 5.45
N VAL A 38 13.65 -5.35 6.45
CA VAL A 38 13.96 -4.70 7.71
C VAL A 38 13.79 -5.64 8.88
N LEU A 39 14.85 -5.78 9.68
CA LEU A 39 14.86 -6.59 10.89
C LEU A 39 13.90 -5.98 11.92
N ILE A 40 12.85 -6.73 12.28
CA ILE A 40 11.87 -6.34 13.31
C ILE A 40 12.11 -7.08 14.62
N GLN A 41 12.67 -8.29 14.56
CA GLN A 41 13.05 -9.13 15.68
C GLN A 41 14.26 -9.98 15.28
N PRO A 42 15.05 -10.52 16.23
CA PRO A 42 16.16 -11.41 15.90
C PRO A 42 15.74 -12.56 14.97
N GLY A 43 16.32 -12.57 13.76
CA GLY A 43 16.03 -13.58 12.74
C GLY A 43 14.71 -13.41 11.98
N ILE A 44 13.94 -12.34 12.21
CA ILE A 44 12.71 -12.03 11.45
C ILE A 44 12.87 -10.64 10.81
N GLN A 45 12.78 -10.61 9.49
CA GLN A 45 12.76 -9.38 8.72
C GLN A 45 11.37 -9.20 8.10
N VAL A 46 10.96 -7.97 7.82
CA VAL A 46 9.72 -7.66 7.11
C VAL A 46 10.06 -6.95 5.80
N VAL A 47 9.27 -7.20 4.75
CA VAL A 47 9.36 -6.45 3.50
C VAL A 47 8.70 -5.09 3.68
N GLU A 48 9.47 -4.03 3.49
CA GLU A 48 9.02 -2.65 3.61
C GLU A 48 8.16 -2.22 2.41
N GLY A 49 7.16 -1.38 2.66
CA GLY A 49 6.32 -0.75 1.64
C GLY A 49 5.36 -1.68 0.90
N PHE A 50 5.11 -2.90 1.42
CA PHE A 50 4.19 -3.84 0.81
C PHE A 50 2.81 -3.83 1.48
N HIS A 51 1.76 -3.98 0.67
CA HIS A 51 0.37 -3.95 1.12
C HIS A 51 -0.03 -5.16 1.96
N GLU A 52 0.68 -6.27 1.79
CA GLU A 52 0.52 -7.50 2.56
C GLU A 52 1.70 -7.66 3.54
N GLU A 53 1.47 -8.33 4.67
CA GLU A 53 2.53 -8.59 5.63
C GLU A 53 3.41 -9.73 5.13
N VAL A 54 4.58 -9.38 4.58
CA VAL A 54 5.56 -10.35 4.09
C VAL A 54 6.79 -10.32 4.99
N PHE A 55 7.04 -11.44 5.66
CA PHE A 55 8.19 -11.64 6.53
C PHE A 55 9.25 -12.50 5.84
N PHE A 56 10.52 -12.27 6.15
CA PHE A 56 11.62 -13.13 5.75
C PHE A 56 12.24 -13.78 6.99
N HIS A 57 12.28 -15.11 7.00
CA HIS A 57 12.79 -15.91 8.11
C HIS A 57 13.47 -17.17 7.59
N ARG A 58 14.75 -17.38 7.97
CA ARG A 58 15.56 -18.57 7.62
C ARG A 58 15.54 -18.94 6.12
N GLY A 59 15.64 -17.95 5.23
CA GLY A 59 15.69 -18.17 3.79
C GLY A 59 14.33 -18.35 3.11
N TRP A 60 13.23 -18.11 3.82
CA TRP A 60 11.88 -18.19 3.28
C TRP A 60 11.15 -16.86 3.47
N TYR A 61 10.41 -16.48 2.44
CA TYR A 61 9.40 -15.43 2.49
C TYR A 61 8.09 -16.05 3.00
N TRP A 62 7.47 -15.41 3.97
CA TRP A 62 6.22 -15.80 4.62
C TRP A 62 5.24 -14.65 4.48
N CYS A 63 4.19 -14.84 3.71
CA CYS A 63 3.11 -13.88 3.60
C CYS A 63 1.95 -14.32 4.49
N ARG A 64 1.42 -13.38 5.27
CA ARG A 64 0.21 -13.59 6.06
C ARG A 64 -0.96 -12.89 5.37
N ARG A 65 -2.03 -13.64 5.11
CA ARG A 65 -3.29 -13.14 4.55
C ARG A 65 -4.48 -13.62 5.41
N PRO A 66 -5.69 -13.08 5.23
CA PRO A 66 -6.86 -13.49 6.02
C PRO A 66 -7.21 -14.98 5.91
N ASP A 67 -6.89 -15.59 4.76
CA ASP A 67 -7.15 -16.98 4.40
C ASP A 67 -6.03 -17.95 4.84
N GLY A 68 -4.88 -17.44 5.28
CA GLY A 68 -3.82 -18.28 5.84
C GLY A 68 -2.41 -17.75 5.63
N TRP A 69 -1.46 -18.67 5.75
CA TRP A 69 -0.04 -18.40 5.55
C TRP A 69 0.42 -18.94 4.22
N TYR A 70 1.32 -18.21 3.60
CA TYR A 70 1.86 -18.49 2.30
C TYR A 70 3.38 -18.40 2.37
N ARG A 71 4.11 -19.29 1.69
CA ARG A 71 5.59 -19.21 1.67
C ARG A 71 6.22 -19.39 0.30
N ALA A 72 7.36 -18.75 0.09
CA ALA A 72 8.18 -18.90 -1.10
C ALA A 72 9.68 -18.82 -0.76
N ARG A 73 10.54 -19.41 -1.59
CA ARG A 73 12.01 -19.26 -1.46
C ARG A 73 12.56 -17.99 -2.13
N SER A 74 11.80 -17.43 -3.06
CA SER A 74 12.18 -16.26 -3.83
C SER A 74 11.04 -15.25 -3.82
N PRO A 75 11.32 -13.93 -3.85
CA PRO A 75 10.30 -12.89 -3.94
C PRO A 75 9.35 -13.08 -5.13
N ARG A 76 9.86 -13.60 -6.24
CA ARG A 76 9.11 -13.82 -7.49
C ARG A 76 8.60 -15.25 -7.66
N ALA A 77 8.86 -16.12 -6.70
CA ALA A 77 8.35 -17.49 -6.78
C ALA A 77 6.86 -17.51 -6.41
N ARG A 78 6.17 -18.54 -6.92
CA ARG A 78 4.79 -18.84 -6.54
C ARG A 78 4.75 -19.19 -5.05
N PHE A 79 4.03 -18.39 -4.28
CA PHE A 79 3.87 -18.66 -2.85
C PHE A 79 2.88 -19.80 -2.67
N VAL A 80 3.24 -20.78 -1.85
CA VAL A 80 2.42 -21.95 -1.56
C VAL A 80 1.72 -21.75 -0.23
N TRP A 81 0.43 -22.06 -0.18
CA TRP A 81 -0.31 -22.10 1.08
C TRP A 81 0.30 -23.10 2.09
N VAL A 82 0.30 -22.72 3.35
CA VAL A 82 0.87 -23.49 4.46
C VAL A 82 -0.06 -23.41 5.67
N GLU A 83 -0.31 -24.58 6.27
CA GLU A 83 -1.05 -24.70 7.52
C GLU A 83 -0.36 -23.95 8.67
N ARG A 84 -1.14 -23.27 9.51
CA ARG A 84 -0.64 -22.43 10.62
C ARG A 84 0.36 -23.15 11.54
N HIS A 85 0.19 -24.45 11.78
CA HIS A 85 1.06 -25.23 12.67
C HIS A 85 2.46 -25.48 12.09
N ARG A 86 2.66 -25.30 10.79
CA ARG A 86 3.97 -25.42 10.11
C ARG A 86 4.69 -24.07 10.00
N VAL A 87 4.03 -22.99 10.40
CA VAL A 87 4.58 -21.64 10.40
C VAL A 87 5.48 -21.50 11.63
N PRO A 88 6.68 -20.89 11.50
CA PRO A 88 7.54 -20.60 12.63
C PRO A 88 6.77 -19.89 13.76
N GLY A 89 6.82 -20.44 14.97
CA GLY A 89 6.16 -19.89 16.15
C GLY A 89 6.39 -18.38 16.38
N PRO A 90 7.60 -17.83 16.16
CA PRO A 90 7.83 -16.39 16.24
C PRO A 90 6.96 -15.56 15.29
N LEU A 91 6.69 -16.03 14.07
CA LEU A 91 5.83 -15.35 13.09
C LEU A 91 4.36 -15.42 13.47
N VAL A 92 3.91 -16.54 14.03
CA VAL A 92 2.51 -16.72 14.48
C VAL A 92 2.18 -15.78 15.65
N ARG A 93 3.17 -15.44 16.48
CA ARG A 93 3.02 -14.51 17.61
C ARG A 93 2.99 -13.05 17.21
N VAL A 94 3.42 -12.70 15.99
CA VAL A 94 3.33 -11.33 15.49
C VAL A 94 1.84 -10.96 15.35
N PRO A 95 1.37 -9.83 15.92
CA PRO A 95 0.00 -9.38 15.74
C PRO A 95 -0.28 -9.08 14.26
N MET A 96 -1.47 -9.45 13.79
CA MET A 96 -1.89 -9.25 12.39
C MET A 96 -2.10 -7.76 12.10
N GLY A 97 -1.65 -7.32 10.93
CA GLY A 97 -1.83 -5.95 10.43
C GLY A 97 -0.85 -4.92 11.01
N HIS A 98 0.02 -5.32 11.95
CA HIS A 98 0.99 -4.43 12.59
C HIS A 98 2.09 -3.97 11.62
N TYR A 99 2.41 -4.76 10.59
CA TYR A 99 3.47 -4.44 9.64
C TYR A 99 2.97 -4.21 8.21
N ARG A 100 1.67 -3.96 8.06
CA ARG A 100 1.10 -3.59 6.76
C ARG A 100 1.56 -2.19 6.35
N ASN A 101 2.09 -2.05 5.13
CA ASN A 101 2.70 -0.80 4.65
C ASN A 101 3.78 -0.27 5.60
N TRP A 102 4.49 -1.17 6.28
CA TRP A 102 5.52 -0.76 7.23
C TRP A 102 6.66 -0.06 6.49
N HIS A 103 7.04 1.10 7.01
CA HIS A 103 8.19 1.88 6.57
C HIS A 103 9.12 2.10 7.76
N ARG A 104 10.43 2.07 7.54
CA ARG A 104 11.39 2.41 8.60
C ARG A 104 11.22 3.90 8.91
N GLU A 105 10.72 4.23 10.09
CA GLU A 105 10.86 5.58 10.68
C GLU A 105 12.36 5.86 10.83
N GLY A 106 12.94 6.49 9.81
CA GLY A 106 14.41 6.61 9.70
C GLY A 106 14.95 7.00 8.34
N ARG A 107 14.10 7.41 7.38
CA ARG A 107 14.52 8.27 6.27
C ARG A 107 13.57 9.47 6.20
N PRO A 108 13.95 10.63 6.76
CA PRO A 108 13.31 11.88 6.37
C PRO A 108 13.65 12.12 4.89
N GLY A 109 12.85 11.58 3.98
CA GLY A 109 13.15 11.68 2.55
C GLY A 109 12.35 10.78 1.61
N GLU A 110 11.71 9.70 2.08
CA GLU A 110 10.86 8.89 1.20
C GLU A 110 9.43 9.44 1.18
N HIS A 111 9.34 10.65 0.63
CA HIS A 111 8.10 11.23 0.15
C HIS A 111 7.39 10.18 -0.71
N ARG A 112 6.20 9.73 -0.29
CA ARG A 112 5.16 9.34 -1.24
C ARG A 112 5.17 10.36 -2.37
N GLY A 113 5.51 9.92 -3.57
CA GLY A 113 5.86 10.75 -4.71
C GLY A 113 4.90 11.91 -4.91
N VAL A 114 5.31 13.09 -4.48
CA VAL A 114 4.81 14.34 -5.03
C VAL A 114 5.52 14.42 -6.38
N ALA A 115 4.80 14.06 -7.44
CA ALA A 115 5.31 14.15 -8.81
C ALA A 115 6.01 15.50 -9.02
N PRO A 116 7.13 15.60 -9.76
CA PRO A 116 7.90 16.83 -9.92
C PRO A 116 7.06 18.07 -10.26
N GLY A 117 5.91 17.89 -10.93
CA GLY A 117 4.96 18.96 -11.26
C GLY A 117 4.24 19.60 -10.07
N HIS A 118 3.99 18.89 -8.97
CA HIS A 118 3.24 19.44 -7.83
C HIS A 118 4.03 20.50 -7.04
N ARG A 119 5.37 20.47 -7.09
CA ARG A 119 6.19 21.51 -6.46
C ARG A 119 6.14 22.81 -7.26
N GLU A 120 6.13 22.72 -8.59
CA GLU A 120 5.96 23.87 -9.47
C GLU A 120 4.53 24.41 -9.40
N GLU A 121 3.53 23.53 -9.35
CA GLU A 121 2.12 23.89 -9.21
C GLU A 121 1.87 24.64 -7.89
N ARG A 122 2.33 24.12 -6.74
CA ARG A 122 2.26 24.86 -5.46
C ARG A 122 3.00 26.19 -5.51
N ARG A 123 4.10 26.27 -6.25
CA ARG A 123 4.86 27.52 -6.41
C ARG A 123 4.10 28.51 -7.30
N HIS A 124 3.38 28.02 -8.30
CA HIS A 124 2.52 28.80 -9.17
C HIS A 124 1.31 29.33 -8.41
N GLU A 125 0.60 28.45 -7.71
CA GLU A 125 -0.57 28.76 -6.88
C GLU A 125 -0.22 29.82 -5.82
N ARG A 126 0.87 29.63 -5.08
CA ARG A 126 1.36 30.63 -4.10
C ARG A 126 1.75 31.97 -4.75
N ARG A 127 2.16 31.95 -6.03
CA ARG A 127 2.50 33.17 -6.78
C ARG A 127 1.25 33.88 -7.29
N GLU A 128 0.21 33.14 -7.65
CA GLU A 128 -1.09 33.68 -8.04
C GLU A 128 -1.84 34.26 -6.85
N GLU A 129 -1.89 33.55 -5.73
CA GLU A 129 -2.47 34.03 -4.47
C GLU A 129 -1.85 35.38 -4.05
N ARG A 130 -0.51 35.48 -4.08
CA ARG A 130 0.20 36.73 -3.78
C ARG A 130 -0.07 37.85 -4.81
N ARG A 131 -0.38 37.51 -6.07
CA ARG A 131 -0.76 38.50 -7.10
C ARG A 131 -2.18 39.00 -6.88
N GLU A 132 -3.08 38.11 -6.51
CA GLU A 132 -4.48 38.41 -6.25
C GLU A 132 -4.62 39.27 -4.99
N GLU A 133 -3.90 38.92 -3.92
CA GLU A 133 -3.80 39.72 -2.69
C GLU A 133 -3.34 41.16 -2.99
N ARG A 134 -2.27 41.33 -3.78
CA ARG A 134 -1.79 42.66 -4.22
C ARG A 134 -2.77 43.40 -5.13
N ARG A 135 -3.68 42.70 -5.81
CA ARG A 135 -4.71 43.31 -6.65
C ARG A 135 -5.87 43.81 -5.79
N ASP A 136 -6.26 43.02 -4.81
CA ASP A 136 -7.29 43.38 -3.85
C ASP A 136 -6.86 44.52 -2.95
N GLU A 137 -5.61 44.53 -2.49
CA GLU A 137 -5.02 45.64 -1.75
C GLU A 137 -5.11 46.95 -2.55
N ARG A 138 -4.64 46.95 -3.81
CA ARG A 138 -4.78 48.11 -4.71
C ARG A 138 -6.22 48.52 -4.97
N ARG A 139 -7.14 47.56 -5.05
CA ARG A 139 -8.57 47.87 -5.23
C ARG A 139 -9.15 48.53 -3.98
N ARG A 140 -8.74 48.10 -2.78
CA ARG A 140 -9.13 48.72 -1.51
C ARG A 140 -8.56 50.13 -1.41
N GLU A 141 -7.27 50.29 -1.67
CA GLU A 141 -6.60 51.59 -1.72
C GLU A 141 -7.29 52.53 -2.70
N TYR A 142 -7.61 52.08 -3.92
CA TYR A 142 -8.33 52.90 -4.89
C TYR A 142 -9.76 53.25 -4.43
N ARG A 143 -10.48 52.35 -3.74
CA ARG A 143 -11.81 52.66 -3.19
C ARG A 143 -11.73 53.68 -2.06
N GLU A 144 -10.73 53.55 -1.20
CA GLU A 144 -10.48 54.47 -0.09
C GLU A 144 -10.10 55.86 -0.62
N ASN A 145 -9.20 55.91 -1.61
CA ASN A 145 -8.73 57.14 -2.24
C ASN A 145 -9.76 57.77 -3.20
N ARG A 146 -10.81 57.02 -3.60
CA ARG A 146 -11.92 57.49 -4.44
C ARG A 146 -13.18 57.82 -3.63
N GLN A 147 -13.10 57.99 -2.31
CA GLN A 147 -14.13 58.76 -1.62
C GLN A 147 -14.21 60.13 -2.28
N PRO A 148 -15.32 60.46 -2.98
CA PRO A 148 -15.42 61.73 -3.67
C PRO A 148 -15.80 62.81 -2.66
N GLU A 149 -15.00 63.88 -2.64
CA GLU A 149 -15.54 65.22 -2.43
C GLU A 149 -16.79 65.43 -3.31
N GLY A 150 -17.83 66.01 -2.72
CA GLY A 150 -18.88 66.71 -3.46
C GLY A 150 -20.28 66.08 -3.41
N ARG A 151 -21.09 66.47 -2.42
CA ARG A 151 -22.54 66.53 -2.57
C ARG A 151 -23.04 67.94 -2.23
N ASP A 152 -22.87 68.86 -3.17
CA ASP A 152 -23.63 70.11 -3.20
C ASP A 152 -24.42 70.15 -4.52
N HIS A 153 -25.66 69.68 -4.46
CA HIS A 153 -26.67 69.86 -5.51
C HIS A 153 -27.93 70.43 -4.85
N HIS A 154 -27.97 71.75 -4.72
CA HIS A 154 -29.16 72.59 -4.48
C HIS A 154 -28.86 73.93 -5.17
N GLY A 155 -29.71 74.56 -5.97
CA GLY A 155 -30.95 74.24 -6.66
C GLY A 155 -31.08 75.39 -7.68
N HIS A 156 -31.38 75.08 -8.93
CA HIS A 156 -31.61 76.10 -9.96
C HIS A 156 -33.02 76.65 -9.74
N ASP A 157 -33.11 77.87 -9.21
CA ASP A 157 -34.35 78.64 -9.01
C ASP A 157 -34.75 79.32 -10.34
N PRO A 158 -35.90 78.98 -10.94
CA PRO A 158 -36.41 79.61 -12.14
C PRO A 158 -37.61 80.52 -11.83
N ASP A 159 -37.51 81.45 -10.87
CA ASP A 159 -38.50 82.55 -10.78
C ASP A 159 -37.82 83.92 -10.68
N ARG A 160 -37.60 84.51 -11.87
CA ARG A 160 -37.41 85.96 -12.05
C ARG A 160 -38.40 86.45 -13.11
N ARG A 161 -39.56 86.94 -12.68
CA ARG A 161 -40.28 88.06 -13.30
C ARG A 161 -41.34 88.64 -12.38
#